data_AF-B6QFL5-F1
#
_entry.id   AF-B6QFL5-F1
#
_cell.length_a   1.000
_cell.length_b   1.000
_cell.length_c   1.000
_cell.angle_alpha   90.00
_cell.angle_beta   90.00
_cell.angle_gamma   90.00
#
_symmetry.space_group_name_H-M   'P 1'
#
loop_
_entity.id
_entity.type
_entity.pdbx_description
1 polymer ?
#
loop_
_entity_poly.entity_id
_entity_poly.type
_entity_poly.pdbx_seq_one_letter_code
_entity_poly.pdbx_strand_id
1 'polypeptide(L)'
;MSQKSNADGEPKVLFLEDKLHEEFGAGSARVICPITDPFVRHHGALGSFVRLYLKDLTNIDSVLAYCKSLPEVEIEPNAVIGSRKLEHDLSKVKDHPLRSHGGLSEQAIPLIMHKRTSNAAKAVAAAKQWRNYDIFELVLNGSR
;
A
#
# COMPACT_ATOMS: atom_id res chain seq x y z
N MET A 1 1.26 -5.29 8.71
CA MET A 1 -0.12 -5.04 8.24
C MET A 1 -0.83 -4.17 9.26
N SER A 2 -1.34 -3.03 8.81
CA SER A 2 -2.07 -2.06 9.62
C SER A 2 -3.57 -2.30 9.51
N GLN A 3 -4.35 -1.81 10.46
CA GLN A 3 -5.81 -1.81 10.38
C GLN A 3 -6.26 -0.84 9.28
N LYS A 4 -7.20 -1.28 8.44
CA LYS A 4 -7.75 -0.53 7.30
C LYS A 4 -9.28 -0.45 7.38
N SER A 5 -9.78 -0.31 8.60
CA SER A 5 -11.19 -0.21 8.95
C SER A 5 -11.45 1.02 9.82
N ASN A 6 -12.68 1.54 9.80
CA ASN A 6 -13.13 2.59 10.71
C ASN A 6 -13.34 2.08 12.15
N ALA A 7 -13.82 2.94 13.04
CA ALA A 7 -14.08 2.61 14.45
C ALA A 7 -15.15 1.50 14.62
N ASP A 8 -16.08 1.41 13.66
CA ASP A 8 -17.16 0.41 13.64
C ASP A 8 -16.70 -0.93 13.02
N GLY A 9 -15.44 -1.03 12.58
CA GLY A 9 -14.86 -2.23 11.96
C GLY A 9 -15.10 -2.32 10.44
N GLU A 10 -15.83 -1.39 9.84
CA GLU A 10 -16.11 -1.40 8.41
C GLU A 10 -14.84 -1.07 7.58
N PRO A 11 -14.58 -1.79 6.48
CA PRO A 11 -13.41 -1.55 5.64
C PRO A 11 -13.42 -0.18 4.97
N LYS A 12 -12.30 0.54 5.04
CA LYS A 12 -12.07 1.79 4.30
C LYS A 12 -11.51 1.47 2.92
N VAL A 13 -12.37 1.37 1.92
CA VAL A 13 -12.00 0.96 0.56
C VAL A 13 -12.36 2.03 -0.45
N LEU A 14 -11.35 2.51 -1.20
CA LEU A 14 -11.53 3.32 -2.39
C LEU A 14 -11.53 2.43 -3.63
N PHE A 15 -12.63 2.38 -4.38
CA PHE A 15 -12.68 1.73 -5.70
C PHE A 15 -12.31 2.74 -6.78
N LEU A 16 -11.00 2.85 -7.04
CA LEU A 16 -10.45 3.95 -7.81
C LEU A 16 -10.84 3.90 -9.30
N GLU A 17 -10.98 2.71 -9.88
CA GLU A 17 -11.36 2.59 -11.30
C GLU A 17 -12.79 3.05 -11.53
N ASP A 18 -13.71 2.72 -10.61
CA ASP A 18 -15.10 3.19 -10.70
C ASP A 18 -15.16 4.73 -10.60
N LYS A 19 -14.38 5.33 -9.68
CA LYS A 19 -14.28 6.80 -9.56
C LYS A 19 -13.72 7.49 -10.79
N LEU A 20 -12.69 6.92 -11.40
CA LEU A 20 -12.12 7.47 -12.63
C LEU A 20 -13.04 7.29 -13.84
N HIS A 21 -13.85 6.23 -13.87
CA HIS A 21 -14.85 6.03 -14.92
C HIS A 21 -16.04 6.99 -14.74
N GLU A 22 -16.43 7.29 -13.49
CA GLU A 22 -17.44 8.30 -13.17
C GLU A 22 -17.00 9.70 -13.64
N GLU A 23 -15.75 10.10 -13.36
CA GLU A 23 -15.25 11.45 -13.63
C GLU A 23 -14.79 11.64 -15.09
N PHE A 24 -14.01 10.71 -15.63
CA PHE A 24 -13.34 10.84 -16.94
C PHE A 24 -13.95 9.96 -18.04
N GLY A 25 -15.04 9.25 -17.74
CA GLY A 25 -15.76 8.38 -18.66
C GLY A 25 -15.30 6.92 -18.61
N ALA A 26 -16.20 6.02 -19.01
CA ALA A 26 -15.96 4.58 -18.98
C ALA A 26 -14.74 4.17 -19.83
N GLY A 27 -13.82 3.41 -19.24
CA GLY A 27 -12.60 2.96 -19.92
C GLY A 27 -11.52 4.04 -20.07
N SER A 28 -11.63 5.16 -19.35
CA SER A 28 -10.59 6.20 -19.25
C SER A 28 -9.29 5.66 -18.63
N ALA A 29 -9.43 4.76 -17.65
CA ALA A 29 -8.33 4.19 -16.90
C ALA A 29 -8.56 2.71 -16.59
N ARG A 30 -7.46 1.97 -16.38
CA ARG A 30 -7.44 0.65 -15.76
C ARG A 30 -6.60 0.70 -14.50
N VAL A 31 -7.14 0.21 -13.39
CA VAL A 31 -6.43 0.13 -12.11
C VAL A 31 -5.97 -1.30 -11.88
N ILE A 32 -4.68 -1.46 -11.59
CA ILE A 32 -4.06 -2.75 -11.26
C ILE A 32 -3.67 -2.72 -9.78
N CYS A 33 -4.12 -3.73 -9.04
CA CYS A 33 -3.78 -3.96 -7.63
C CYS A 33 -2.63 -4.98 -7.55
N PRO A 34 -1.35 -4.56 -7.48
CA PRO A 34 -0.21 -5.48 -7.56
C PRO A 34 0.09 -6.24 -6.26
N ILE A 35 -0.75 -6.08 -5.23
CA ILE A 35 -0.54 -6.72 -3.92
C ILE A 35 -0.63 -8.26 -3.99
N THR A 36 -1.36 -8.78 -4.98
CA THR A 36 -1.58 -10.21 -5.21
C THR A 36 -1.80 -10.48 -6.70
N ASP A 37 -1.92 -11.75 -7.07
CA ASP A 37 -2.26 -12.16 -8.44
C ASP A 37 -3.61 -11.56 -8.92
N PRO A 38 -3.72 -11.19 -10.21
CA PRO A 38 -4.90 -10.50 -10.76
C PRO A 38 -6.19 -11.34 -10.74
N PHE A 39 -6.10 -12.64 -10.45
CA PHE A 39 -7.25 -13.54 -10.36
C PHE A 39 -7.91 -13.54 -8.97
N VAL A 40 -7.27 -12.94 -7.97
CA VAL A 40 -7.84 -12.80 -6.63
C VAL A 40 -8.93 -11.73 -6.65
N ARG A 41 -10.18 -12.16 -6.40
CA ARG A 41 -11.37 -11.29 -6.42
C ARG A 41 -12.06 -11.13 -5.07
N HIS A 42 -11.32 -11.33 -3.99
CA HIS A 42 -11.80 -11.08 -2.63
C HIS A 42 -10.94 -9.99 -1.97
N HIS A 43 -11.28 -9.62 -0.74
CA HIS A 43 -10.57 -8.63 0.07
C HIS A 43 -9.03 -8.75 0.14
N GLY A 44 -8.44 -9.89 -0.24
CA GLY A 44 -6.99 -10.08 -0.32
C GLY A 44 -6.32 -9.29 -1.45
N ALA A 45 -7.08 -8.81 -2.44
CA ALA A 45 -6.60 -7.95 -3.51
C ALA A 45 -6.64 -6.45 -3.18
N LEU A 46 -6.99 -6.09 -1.94
CA LEU A 46 -7.06 -4.71 -1.48
C LEU A 46 -5.75 -4.31 -0.78
N GLY A 47 -5.06 -3.31 -1.30
CA GLY A 47 -3.79 -2.81 -0.76
C GLY A 47 -3.72 -1.29 -0.78
N SER A 48 -2.74 -0.71 -0.10
CA SER A 48 -2.56 0.75 -0.06
C SER A 48 -1.63 1.28 -1.19
N PHE A 49 -1.44 0.49 -2.25
CA PHE A 49 -0.69 0.89 -3.46
C PHE A 49 -1.31 0.22 -4.68
N VAL A 50 -1.51 0.99 -5.75
CA VAL A 50 -2.04 0.54 -7.04
C VAL A 50 -1.26 1.16 -8.19
N ARG A 51 -1.42 0.62 -9.40
CA ARG A 51 -0.92 1.23 -10.64
C ARG A 51 -2.09 1.60 -11.53
N LEU A 52 -2.02 2.80 -12.11
CA LEU A 52 -3.00 3.30 -13.05
C LEU A 52 -2.42 3.26 -14.47
N TYR A 53 -3.23 2.79 -15.40
CA TYR A 53 -2.96 2.84 -16.84
C TYR A 53 -4.05 3.69 -17.49
N LEU A 54 -3.67 4.83 -18.06
CA LEU A 54 -4.61 5.73 -18.74
C LEU A 54 -4.66 5.39 -20.22
N LYS A 55 -5.86 5.46 -20.79
CA LYS A 55 -6.06 5.31 -22.24
C LYS A 55 -5.51 6.51 -23.00
N ASP A 56 -5.67 7.70 -22.43
CA ASP A 56 -5.20 8.98 -22.98
C ASP A 56 -4.30 9.68 -21.96
N LEU A 57 -3.02 9.82 -22.29
CA LEU A 57 -2.01 10.43 -21.42
C LEU A 57 -2.11 11.95 -21.36
N THR A 58 -2.88 12.60 -22.26
CA THR A 58 -3.10 14.05 -22.19
C THR A 58 -3.87 14.45 -20.94
N ASN A 59 -4.60 13.51 -20.33
CA ASN A 59 -5.36 13.72 -19.10
C ASN A 59 -4.54 13.44 -17.81
N ILE A 60 -3.24 13.15 -17.91
CA ILE A 60 -2.44 12.70 -16.76
C ILE A 60 -2.47 13.68 -15.58
N ASP A 61 -2.33 14.98 -15.84
CA ASP A 61 -2.31 16.00 -14.80
C ASP A 61 -3.69 16.15 -14.14
N SER A 62 -4.75 16.12 -14.94
CA SER A 62 -6.14 16.16 -14.46
C SER A 62 -6.48 14.94 -13.60
N VAL A 63 -6.09 13.74 -14.04
CA VAL A 63 -6.29 12.50 -13.28
C VAL A 63 -5.47 12.51 -11.99
N LEU A 64 -4.21 12.97 -12.04
CA LEU A 64 -3.37 13.08 -10.85
C LEU A 64 -3.97 14.05 -9.83
N ALA A 65 -4.44 15.21 -10.29
CA ALA A 65 -5.10 16.21 -9.44
C ALA A 65 -6.37 15.65 -8.81
N TYR A 66 -7.20 14.94 -9.57
CA TYR A 66 -8.39 14.26 -9.07
C TYR A 66 -8.03 13.18 -8.04
N CYS A 67 -7.07 12.30 -8.33
CA CYS A 67 -6.64 11.28 -7.38
C CYS A 67 -6.14 11.88 -6.06
N LYS A 68 -5.43 13.01 -6.11
CA LYS A 68 -4.96 13.72 -4.91
C LYS A 68 -6.11 14.32 -4.09
N SER A 69 -7.18 14.77 -4.72
CA SER A 69 -8.32 15.34 -3.99
C SER A 69 -9.16 14.30 -3.24
N LEU A 70 -8.94 13.00 -3.50
CA LEU A 70 -9.61 11.92 -2.79
C LEU A 70 -9.02 11.76 -1.37
N PRO A 71 -9.86 11.82 -0.31
CA PRO A 71 -9.39 11.71 1.08
C PRO A 71 -8.57 10.45 1.36
N GLU A 72 -8.90 9.33 0.71
CA GLU A 72 -8.23 8.03 0.88
C GLU A 72 -6.80 8.00 0.30
N VAL A 73 -6.45 8.96 -0.55
CA VAL A 73 -5.13 9.04 -1.19
C VAL A 73 -4.21 10.01 -0.44
N GLU A 74 -4.72 11.16 0.01
CA GLU A 74 -3.90 12.21 0.63
C GLU A 74 -3.98 12.22 2.16
N ILE A 75 -5.16 11.98 2.74
CA ILE A 75 -5.45 12.32 4.16
C ILE A 75 -5.59 11.07 5.04
N GLU A 76 -6.05 9.94 4.49
CA GLU A 76 -6.31 8.73 5.28
C GLU A 76 -5.21 7.66 5.14
N PRO A 77 -4.23 7.57 6.06
CA PRO A 77 -3.12 6.59 5.99
C PRO A 77 -3.57 5.12 6.15
N ASN A 78 -4.85 4.90 6.45
CA ASN A 78 -5.44 3.61 6.78
C ASN A 78 -6.57 3.19 5.82
N ALA A 79 -6.56 3.69 4.58
CA ALA A 79 -7.42 3.17 3.53
C ALA A 79 -6.70 2.15 2.64
N VAL A 80 -7.48 1.29 1.99
CA VAL A 80 -7.03 0.43 0.88
C VAL A 80 -7.68 0.87 -0.42
N ILE A 81 -7.00 0.61 -1.52
CA ILE A 81 -7.44 0.93 -2.87
C ILE A 81 -7.69 -0.39 -3.61
N GLY A 82 -8.87 -0.52 -4.18
CA GLY A 82 -9.26 -1.58 -5.10
C GLY A 82 -9.45 -1.03 -6.52
N SER A 83 -9.49 -1.94 -7.49
CA SER A 83 -9.88 -1.63 -8.88
C SER A 83 -11.34 -1.19 -8.95
N ARG A 84 -12.27 -2.15 -9.05
CA ARG A 84 -13.73 -1.92 -9.16
C ARG A 84 -14.48 -2.64 -8.06
N LYS A 85 -15.57 -2.07 -7.57
CA LYS A 85 -16.39 -2.69 -6.51
C LYS A 85 -16.86 -4.11 -6.87
N LEU A 86 -17.18 -4.34 -8.14
CA LEU A 86 -17.60 -5.65 -8.66
C LEU A 86 -16.49 -6.70 -8.71
N GLU A 87 -15.22 -6.29 -8.62
CA GLU A 87 -14.06 -7.17 -8.65
C GLU A 87 -13.57 -7.59 -7.25
N HIS A 88 -14.17 -7.06 -6.17
CA HIS A 88 -13.75 -7.32 -4.79
C HIS A 88 -14.92 -7.77 -3.90
N ASP A 89 -14.96 -9.07 -3.56
CA ASP A 89 -15.90 -9.60 -2.57
C ASP A 89 -15.45 -9.28 -1.13
N LEU A 90 -16.23 -8.41 -0.47
CA LEU A 90 -16.05 -7.98 0.92
C LEU A 90 -16.87 -8.79 1.93
N SER A 91 -17.72 -9.73 1.50
CA SER A 91 -18.61 -10.48 2.39
C SER A 91 -17.87 -11.25 3.49
N LYS A 92 -16.62 -11.65 3.21
CA LYS A 92 -15.73 -12.40 4.11
C LYS A 92 -14.93 -11.55 5.09
N VAL A 93 -15.06 -10.22 5.05
CA VAL A 93 -14.35 -9.30 5.97
C VAL A 93 -15.10 -9.15 7.32
N LYS A 94 -16.22 -9.86 7.50
CA LYS A 94 -17.12 -9.66 8.65
C LYS A 94 -16.62 -10.24 9.98
N ASP A 95 -15.70 -11.20 9.95
CA ASP A 95 -15.25 -11.86 11.17
C ASP A 95 -14.22 -11.01 11.94
N HIS A 96 -13.43 -10.18 11.24
CA HIS A 96 -12.41 -9.32 11.82
C HIS A 96 -12.19 -8.04 10.99
N PRO A 97 -11.83 -6.91 11.62
CA PRO A 97 -11.49 -5.68 10.90
C PRO A 97 -10.42 -5.93 9.82
N LEU A 98 -10.58 -5.28 8.65
CA LEU A 98 -9.66 -5.45 7.54
C LEU A 98 -8.26 -5.00 7.98
N ARG A 99 -7.25 -5.82 7.67
CA ARG A 99 -5.84 -5.47 7.79
C ARG A 99 -5.19 -5.67 6.44
N SER A 100 -4.34 -4.72 6.04
CA SER A 100 -3.60 -4.80 4.77
C SER A 100 -2.24 -4.11 4.86
N HIS A 101 -1.55 -4.01 3.72
CA HIS A 101 -0.26 -3.36 3.56
C HIS A 101 -0.10 -2.76 2.15
N GLY A 102 1.12 -2.29 1.85
CA GLY A 102 1.53 -1.81 0.53
C GLY A 102 1.75 -0.30 0.48
N GLY A 103 1.28 0.44 1.49
CA GLY A 103 1.47 1.88 1.58
C GLY A 103 2.74 2.26 2.36
N LEU A 104 2.99 3.57 2.45
CA LEU A 104 4.13 4.11 3.20
C LEU A 104 4.01 3.88 4.72
N SER A 105 2.78 3.81 5.26
CA SER A 105 2.53 3.53 6.67
C SER A 105 2.98 2.13 7.09
N GLU A 106 3.19 1.21 6.15
CA GLU A 106 3.73 -0.13 6.40
C GLU A 106 5.23 -0.29 6.08
N GLN A 107 5.92 0.80 5.72
CA GLN A 107 7.33 0.74 5.32
C GLN A 107 8.29 0.49 6.49
N ALA A 108 7.97 1.02 7.68
CA ALA A 108 8.81 0.89 8.86
C ALA A 108 8.74 -0.54 9.40
N ILE A 109 9.88 -1.24 9.39
CA ILE A 109 10.00 -2.60 9.93
C ILE A 109 11.18 -2.70 10.90
N PRO A 110 11.13 -3.62 11.87
CA PRO A 110 12.27 -3.86 12.76
C PRO A 110 13.41 -4.60 12.02
N LEU A 111 14.65 -4.22 12.33
CA LEU A 111 15.86 -4.99 12.05
C LEU A 111 16.45 -5.49 13.38
N ILE A 112 16.45 -6.81 13.59
CA ILE A 112 16.84 -7.43 14.87
C ILE A 112 17.93 -8.46 14.59
N MET A 113 18.97 -8.46 15.42
CA MET A 113 20.06 -9.44 15.38
C MET A 113 20.27 -10.04 16.77
N HIS A 114 20.51 -11.35 16.84
CA HIS A 114 20.75 -12.05 18.11
C HIS A 114 22.14 -11.77 18.70
N LYS A 115 23.13 -11.41 17.86
CA LYS A 115 24.48 -11.03 18.30
C LYS A 115 24.57 -9.54 18.57
N ARG A 116 25.47 -9.17 19.49
CA ARG A 116 25.82 -7.77 19.70
C ARG A 116 26.58 -7.22 18.48
N THR A 117 26.22 -6.01 18.07
CA THR A 117 26.97 -5.27 17.06
C THR A 117 28.29 -4.74 17.62
N SER A 118 29.31 -4.69 16.77
CA SER A 118 30.60 -4.07 17.10
C SER A 118 30.44 -2.57 17.36
N ASN A 119 31.38 -1.93 18.07
CA ASN A 119 31.31 -0.48 18.28
C ASN A 119 31.42 0.31 16.96
N ALA A 120 32.21 -0.18 16.00
CA ALA A 120 32.28 0.40 14.66
C ALA A 120 30.94 0.28 13.93
N ALA A 121 30.30 -0.88 13.99
CA ALA A 121 28.98 -1.10 13.41
C ALA A 121 27.89 -0.24 14.08
N LYS A 122 27.98 0.02 15.39
CA LYS A 122 27.08 0.96 16.08
C LYS A 122 27.26 2.40 15.60
N ALA A 123 28.49 2.84 15.38
CA ALA A 123 28.77 4.17 14.87
C ALA A 123 28.21 4.35 13.44
N VAL A 124 28.40 3.35 12.58
CA VAL A 124 27.78 3.33 11.23
C VAL A 124 26.25 3.29 11.35
N ALA A 125 25.71 2.47 12.25
CA ALA A 125 24.27 2.34 12.44
C ALA A 125 23.59 3.64 12.86
N ALA A 126 24.26 4.48 13.65
CA ALA A 126 23.72 5.77 14.07
C ALA A 126 23.67 6.81 12.94
N ALA A 127 24.51 6.67 11.91
CA ALA A 127 24.58 7.60 10.78
C ALA A 127 23.80 7.13 9.54
N LYS A 128 23.40 5.86 9.48
CA LYS A 128 22.75 5.24 8.32
C LYS A 128 21.23 5.26 8.43
N GLN A 129 20.55 5.59 7.33
CA GLN A 129 19.13 5.29 7.18
C GLN A 129 18.95 3.83 6.77
N TRP A 130 18.56 3.00 7.74
CA TRP A 130 18.47 1.56 7.55
C TRP A 130 17.29 1.14 6.66
N ARG A 131 17.56 0.17 5.79
CA ARG A 131 16.58 -0.49 4.92
C ARG A 131 16.52 -1.97 5.23
N ASN A 132 15.38 -2.59 4.95
CA ASN A 132 15.18 -4.03 5.16
C ASN A 132 16.25 -4.89 4.46
N TYR A 133 16.66 -4.51 3.26
CA TYR A 133 17.68 -5.21 2.48
C TYR A 133 19.12 -4.98 2.97
N ASP A 134 19.37 -4.07 3.91
CA ASP A 134 20.68 -3.90 4.56
C ASP A 134 20.98 -5.00 5.58
N ILE A 135 20.05 -5.94 5.81
CA ILE A 135 20.22 -7.04 6.76
C ILE A 135 21.49 -7.85 6.49
N PHE A 136 21.88 -8.04 5.21
CA PHE A 136 23.11 -8.77 4.86
C PHE A 136 24.37 -8.01 5.27
N GLU A 137 24.39 -6.69 5.12
CA GLU A 137 25.50 -5.86 5.60
C GLU A 137 25.61 -5.94 7.13
N LEU A 138 24.47 -5.85 7.83
CA LEU A 138 24.43 -5.97 9.28
C LEU A 138 24.93 -7.33 9.76
N VAL A 139 24.51 -8.41 9.10
CA VAL A 139 24.86 -9.78 9.49
C VAL A 139 26.32 -10.11 9.17
N LEU A 140 26.83 -9.71 8.00
CA LEU A 140 28.18 -10.09 7.55
C LEU A 140 29.27 -9.18 8.12
N ASN A 141 28.97 -7.89 8.28
CA ASN A 141 29.97 -6.88 8.66
C ASN A 141 29.70 -6.24 10.02
N GLY A 142 28.49 -6.42 10.57
CA GLY A 142 28.06 -5.77 11.80
C GLY A 142 28.37 -6.54 13.08
N SER A 143 28.58 -7.86 12.98
CA SER A 143 28.93 -8.71 14.13
C SER A 143 30.43 -8.76 14.38
N ARG A 144 30.79 -8.81 15.66
CA ARG A 144 32.10 -9.29 16.12
C ARG A 144 32.05 -10.78 16.37
#